data_AF-A0A3D1KNA3-F1
#
_entry.id   AF-A0A3D1KNA3-F1
#
_cell.length_a   1.000
_cell.length_b   1.000
_cell.length_c   1.000
_cell.angle_alpha   90.00
_cell.angle_beta   90.00
_cell.angle_gamma   90.00
#
_symmetry.space_group_name_H-M   'P 1'
#
loop_
_entity.id
_entity.type
_entity.pdbx_description
1 polymer ?
#
loop_
_entity_poly.entity_id
_entity_poly.type
_entity_poly.pdbx_seq_one_letter_code
_entity_poly.pdbx_strand_id
1 'polypeptide(L)'
;MRQKGKATIKKIKTKIYSPRSSQLKLAEAAVQKIRNKDLQTEVQTQIKIVKQLSFIAVTFLLFSCNSNIVFDQYISIENQQWRSENGINFIVKNLDTISANNVFINIRNTKNYEFSSLFLIAKLELPNGFKVIDTLEYEMTDASGNWLGSGFTDLKENKLFYKENVVFSEIGTYKFNIQHATRGINDIQGKNPLEGITDVGLRIEKIKK
;
A
#
# COMPACT_ATOMS: atom_id res chain seq x y z
N MET A 1 -107.43 -57.70 -22.11
CA MET A 1 -107.22 -56.49 -22.95
C MET A 1 -105.79 -56.00 -22.75
N ARG A 2 -104.91 -56.15 -23.74
CA ARG A 2 -103.47 -55.86 -23.64
C ARG A 2 -103.21 -54.36 -23.84
N GLN A 3 -102.93 -53.62 -22.77
CA GLN A 3 -102.44 -52.24 -22.85
C GLN A 3 -100.93 -52.18 -23.05
N LYS A 4 -100.55 -51.26 -23.93
CA LYS A 4 -99.20 -50.89 -24.35
C LYS A 4 -98.44 -50.25 -23.18
N GLY A 5 -97.28 -50.81 -22.82
CA GLY A 5 -96.32 -50.16 -21.93
C GLY A 5 -95.28 -49.38 -22.74
N LYS A 6 -95.41 -48.04 -22.79
CA LYS A 6 -94.39 -47.12 -23.28
C LYS A 6 -93.19 -47.16 -22.35
N ALA A 7 -92.00 -47.48 -22.85
CA ALA A 7 -90.75 -47.27 -22.12
C ALA A 7 -90.06 -46.00 -22.63
N THR A 8 -89.93 -45.03 -21.73
CA THR A 8 -89.38 -43.69 -21.96
C THR A 8 -87.85 -43.73 -22.05
N ILE A 9 -87.29 -43.16 -23.14
CA ILE A 9 -85.85 -42.98 -23.32
C ILE A 9 -85.37 -41.83 -22.41
N LYS A 10 -84.65 -42.14 -21.33
CA LYS A 10 -83.88 -41.13 -20.57
C LYS A 10 -82.62 -40.78 -21.38
N LYS A 11 -82.55 -39.55 -21.90
CA LYS A 11 -81.32 -38.99 -22.48
C LYS A 11 -80.24 -38.89 -21.38
N ILE A 12 -79.24 -39.77 -21.45
CA ILE A 12 -78.01 -39.63 -20.66
C ILE A 12 -77.18 -38.53 -21.33
N LYS A 13 -77.08 -37.36 -20.70
CA LYS A 13 -76.08 -36.34 -21.08
C LYS A 13 -74.71 -36.82 -20.59
N THR A 14 -73.96 -37.52 -21.42
CA THR A 14 -72.53 -37.75 -21.17
C THR A 14 -71.80 -36.42 -21.37
N LYS A 15 -71.27 -35.87 -20.28
CA LYS A 15 -70.39 -34.69 -20.30
C LYS A 15 -69.04 -35.17 -20.86
N ILE A 16 -68.80 -34.95 -22.15
CA ILE A 16 -67.51 -35.27 -22.79
C ILE A 16 -66.48 -34.33 -22.19
N TYR A 17 -65.69 -34.80 -21.22
CA TYR A 17 -64.55 -34.05 -20.70
C TYR A 17 -63.40 -34.18 -21.70
N SER A 18 -63.06 -33.10 -22.40
CA SER A 18 -61.99 -33.14 -23.41
C SER A 18 -60.62 -33.28 -22.72
N PRO A 19 -59.77 -34.27 -23.08
CA PRO A 19 -58.45 -34.48 -22.45
C PRO A 19 -57.40 -33.41 -22.80
N ARG A 20 -57.72 -32.47 -23.72
CA ARG A 20 -56.79 -31.48 -24.27
C ARG A 20 -56.35 -30.40 -23.27
N SER A 21 -57.19 -30.05 -22.28
CA SER A 21 -56.88 -29.01 -21.29
C SER A 21 -55.89 -29.46 -20.21
N SER A 22 -55.99 -30.71 -19.76
CA SER A 22 -55.06 -31.27 -18.77
C SER A 22 -53.66 -31.50 -19.34
N GLN A 23 -53.57 -31.96 -20.59
CA GLN A 23 -52.28 -32.13 -21.26
C GLN A 23 -51.59 -30.79 -21.58
N LEU A 24 -52.35 -29.73 -21.91
CA LEU A 24 -51.80 -28.39 -22.13
C LEU A 24 -51.16 -27.82 -20.85
N LYS A 25 -51.84 -27.93 -19.71
CA LYS A 25 -51.31 -27.49 -18.40
C LYS A 25 -50.03 -28.25 -18.00
N LEU A 26 -49.96 -29.54 -18.31
CA LEU A 26 -48.76 -30.36 -18.08
C LEU A 26 -47.59 -29.91 -18.96
N ALA A 27 -47.85 -29.57 -20.23
CA ALA A 27 -46.84 -29.05 -21.15
C ALA A 27 -46.31 -27.68 -20.71
N GLU A 28 -47.19 -26.75 -20.29
CA GLU A 28 -46.80 -25.43 -19.76
C GLU A 28 -45.94 -25.54 -18.50
N ALA A 29 -46.31 -26.42 -17.57
CA ALA A 29 -45.53 -26.69 -16.36
C ALA A 29 -44.15 -27.29 -16.68
N ALA A 30 -44.06 -28.17 -17.68
CA ALA A 30 -42.79 -28.73 -18.14
C ALA A 30 -41.89 -27.65 -18.78
N VAL A 31 -42.45 -26.78 -19.62
CA VAL A 31 -41.74 -25.63 -20.22
C VAL A 31 -41.25 -24.67 -19.13
N GLN A 32 -42.08 -24.36 -18.13
CA GLN A 32 -41.68 -23.50 -17.02
C GLN A 32 -40.57 -24.13 -16.16
N LYS A 33 -40.60 -25.45 -15.96
CA LYS A 33 -39.56 -26.18 -15.24
C LYS A 33 -38.23 -26.18 -15.99
N ILE A 34 -38.25 -26.31 -17.32
CA ILE A 34 -37.07 -26.20 -18.19
C ILE A 34 -36.50 -24.78 -18.09
N ARG A 35 -37.34 -23.75 -18.30
CA ARG A 35 -36.93 -22.34 -18.19
C ARG A 35 -36.30 -22.02 -16.84
N ASN A 36 -36.90 -22.47 -15.74
CA ASN A 36 -36.35 -22.26 -14.40
C ASN A 36 -35.00 -22.97 -14.22
N LYS A 37 -34.82 -24.15 -14.81
CA LYS A 37 -33.55 -24.89 -14.76
C LYS A 37 -32.46 -24.19 -15.57
N ASP A 38 -32.80 -23.64 -16.73
CA ASP A 38 -31.88 -22.88 -17.59
C ASP A 38 -31.43 -21.58 -16.90
N LEU A 39 -32.38 -20.84 -16.32
CA LEU A 39 -32.10 -19.64 -15.50
C LEU A 39 -31.18 -19.96 -14.31
N GLN A 40 -31.42 -21.06 -13.61
CA GLN A 40 -30.55 -21.50 -12.51
C GLN A 40 -29.15 -21.86 -12.99
N THR A 41 -29.03 -22.48 -14.17
CA THR A 41 -27.74 -22.87 -14.75
C THR A 41 -26.92 -21.63 -15.17
N GLU A 42 -27.58 -20.63 -15.75
CA GLU A 42 -26.96 -19.36 -16.13
C GLU A 42 -26.50 -18.57 -14.89
N VAL A 43 -27.34 -18.48 -13.85
CA VAL A 43 -26.98 -17.83 -12.57
C VAL A 43 -25.78 -18.51 -11.90
N GLN A 44 -25.73 -19.86 -11.85
CA GLN A 44 -24.58 -20.57 -11.27
C GLN A 44 -23.30 -20.39 -12.08
N THR A 45 -23.42 -20.28 -13.40
CA THR A 45 -22.29 -19.99 -14.29
C THR A 45 -21.72 -18.59 -14.02
N GLN A 46 -22.59 -17.58 -13.85
CA GLN A 46 -22.16 -16.23 -13.47
C GLN A 46 -21.52 -16.18 -12.09
N ILE A 47 -22.09 -16.86 -11.08
CA ILE A 47 -21.50 -16.94 -9.74
C ILE A 47 -20.11 -17.59 -9.77
N LYS A 48 -19.94 -18.65 -10.58
CA LYS A 48 -18.65 -19.32 -10.75
C LYS A 48 -17.61 -18.39 -11.38
N ILE A 49 -17.98 -17.63 -12.40
CA ILE A 49 -17.10 -16.63 -13.05
C ILE A 49 -16.72 -15.52 -12.08
N VAL A 50 -17.69 -14.95 -11.34
CA VAL A 50 -17.41 -13.90 -10.34
C VAL A 50 -16.50 -14.41 -9.22
N LYS A 51 -16.70 -15.65 -8.74
CA LYS A 51 -15.81 -16.28 -7.75
C LYS A 51 -14.40 -16.47 -8.31
N GLN A 52 -14.26 -16.90 -9.56
CA GLN A 52 -12.95 -17.06 -10.21
C GLN A 52 -12.25 -15.70 -10.40
N LEU A 53 -12.97 -14.67 -10.85
CA LEU A 53 -12.44 -13.30 -11.00
C LEU A 53 -12.05 -12.68 -9.65
N SER A 54 -12.87 -12.88 -8.61
CA SER A 54 -12.58 -12.45 -7.25
C SER A 54 -11.32 -13.12 -6.70
N PHE A 55 -11.16 -14.43 -6.92
CA PHE A 55 -9.96 -15.17 -6.53
C PHE A 55 -8.71 -14.66 -7.26
N ILE A 56 -8.81 -14.40 -8.56
CA ILE A 56 -7.71 -13.83 -9.37
C ILE A 56 -7.36 -12.40 -8.89
N ALA A 57 -8.35 -11.57 -8.60
CA ALA A 57 -8.11 -10.22 -8.08
C ALA A 57 -7.39 -10.25 -6.73
N VAL A 58 -7.77 -11.17 -5.84
CA VAL A 58 -7.11 -11.37 -4.54
C VAL A 58 -5.67 -11.86 -4.72
N THR A 59 -5.38 -12.75 -5.68
CA THR A 59 -4.00 -13.20 -5.92
C THR A 59 -3.12 -12.10 -6.51
N PHE A 60 -3.63 -11.25 -7.40
CA PHE A 60 -2.89 -10.09 -7.92
C PHE A 60 -2.51 -9.08 -6.82
N LEU A 61 -3.34 -8.91 -5.79
CA LEU A 61 -3.03 -8.05 -4.65
C LEU A 61 -1.83 -8.56 -3.82
N LEU A 62 -1.53 -9.86 -3.87
CA LEU A 62 -0.43 -10.47 -3.11
C LEU A 62 0.95 -10.34 -3.77
N PHE A 63 1.03 -10.00 -5.07
CA PHE A 63 2.30 -9.92 -5.81
C PHE A 63 2.87 -8.50 -5.97
N SER A 64 2.29 -7.48 -5.33
CA SER A 64 2.76 -6.08 -5.49
C SER A 64 4.01 -5.71 -4.67
N CYS A 65 4.72 -6.67 -4.07
CA CYS A 65 5.93 -6.35 -3.29
C CYS A 65 7.17 -6.27 -4.19
N ASN A 66 7.33 -5.15 -4.90
CA ASN A 66 8.55 -4.83 -5.64
C ASN A 66 9.32 -3.71 -4.91
N SER A 67 9.83 -4.01 -3.72
CA SER A 67 10.59 -3.04 -2.92
C SER A 67 12.05 -3.03 -3.37
N ASN A 68 12.53 -1.90 -3.88
CA ASN A 68 13.94 -1.68 -4.20
C ASN A 68 14.77 -1.33 -2.95
N ILE A 69 14.18 -1.42 -1.78
CA ILE A 69 14.79 -0.98 -0.53
C ILE A 69 15.86 -1.99 -0.15
N VAL A 70 17.10 -1.52 -0.03
CA VAL A 70 18.26 -2.32 0.41
C VAL A 70 18.46 -2.17 1.91
N PHE A 71 18.24 -0.97 2.42
CA PHE A 71 18.39 -0.64 3.82
C PHE A 71 17.36 0.43 4.18
N ASP A 72 16.72 0.30 5.34
CA ASP A 72 15.79 1.30 5.86
C ASP A 72 15.74 1.15 7.38
N GLN A 73 16.30 2.13 8.08
CA GLN A 73 16.33 2.15 9.54
C GLN A 73 16.10 3.56 10.05
N TYR A 74 15.32 3.67 11.12
CA TYR A 74 15.11 4.91 11.87
C TYR A 74 15.65 4.75 13.28
N ILE A 75 16.17 5.85 13.82
CA ILE A 75 16.57 5.99 15.22
C ILE A 75 15.78 7.17 15.78
N SER A 76 15.00 6.90 16.82
CA SER A 76 14.20 7.92 17.51
C SER A 76 15.08 8.81 18.38
N ILE A 77 14.74 10.09 18.43
CA ILE A 77 15.42 11.12 19.21
C ILE A 77 14.70 11.27 20.55
N GLU A 78 15.45 11.10 21.64
CA GLU A 78 14.92 11.26 22.99
C GLU A 78 14.41 12.68 23.21
N ASN A 79 13.22 12.80 23.80
CA ASN A 79 12.54 14.08 24.09
C ASN A 79 12.35 15.01 22.88
N GLN A 80 12.54 14.51 21.65
CA GLN A 80 12.54 15.30 20.42
C GLN A 80 13.59 16.42 20.40
N GLN A 81 14.68 16.23 21.15
CA GLN A 81 15.75 17.19 21.32
C GLN A 81 17.04 16.63 20.76
N TRP A 82 17.33 16.93 19.50
CA TRP A 82 18.56 16.46 18.87
C TRP A 82 19.70 17.43 19.18
N ARG A 83 20.75 16.98 19.87
CA ARG A 83 21.94 17.78 20.15
C ARG A 83 22.99 17.63 19.05
N SER A 84 23.74 18.69 18.74
CA SER A 84 24.67 18.70 17.61
C SER A 84 25.85 17.74 17.81
N GLU A 85 26.27 17.57 19.07
CA GLU A 85 27.27 16.59 19.49
C GLU A 85 26.80 15.13 19.34
N ASN A 86 25.48 14.90 19.37
CA ASN A 86 24.89 13.57 19.35
C ASN A 86 24.67 13.09 17.91
N GLY A 87 25.73 12.53 17.32
CA GLY A 87 25.64 11.89 16.00
C GLY A 87 24.84 10.60 16.01
N ILE A 88 23.97 10.43 15.01
CA ILE A 88 23.16 9.23 14.79
C ILE A 88 23.93 8.27 13.90
N ASN A 89 24.16 7.05 14.38
CA ASN A 89 25.01 6.07 13.72
C ASN A 89 24.19 4.94 13.09
N PHE A 90 24.47 4.62 11.83
CA PHE A 90 23.93 3.47 11.12
C PHE A 90 25.05 2.56 10.63
N ILE A 91 24.85 1.26 10.77
CA ILE A 91 25.79 0.24 10.33
C ILE A 91 25.13 -0.55 9.22
N VAL A 92 25.67 -0.41 8.00
CA VAL A 92 25.15 -1.09 6.81
C VAL A 92 26.12 -2.20 6.42
N LYS A 93 25.59 -3.42 6.29
CA LYS A 93 26.33 -4.63 5.92
C LYS A 93 25.67 -5.28 4.71
N ASN A 94 26.42 -6.16 4.04
CA ASN A 94 25.90 -6.99 2.94
C ASN A 94 25.35 -6.18 1.75
N LEU A 95 25.99 -5.04 1.44
CA LEU A 95 25.68 -4.31 0.21
C LEU A 95 26.25 -5.04 -1.01
N ASP A 96 25.47 -5.12 -2.07
CA ASP A 96 25.94 -5.57 -3.37
C ASP A 96 26.92 -4.55 -3.97
N THR A 97 28.01 -5.03 -4.56
CA THR A 97 29.11 -4.18 -5.04
C THR A 97 28.97 -3.73 -6.49
N ILE A 98 27.88 -4.11 -7.15
CA ILE A 98 27.67 -3.92 -8.60
C ILE A 98 26.51 -2.95 -8.86
N SER A 99 25.42 -3.07 -8.10
CA SER A 99 24.22 -2.26 -8.29
C SER A 99 24.44 -0.83 -7.83
N ALA A 100 23.95 0.13 -8.62
CA ALA A 100 23.88 1.53 -8.19
C ALA A 100 22.66 1.78 -7.30
N ASN A 101 22.84 2.63 -6.30
CA ASN A 101 21.86 2.93 -5.28
C ASN A 101 21.73 4.44 -5.04
N ASN A 102 20.55 4.86 -4.62
CA ASN A 102 20.33 6.17 -4.02
C ASN A 102 20.32 6.04 -2.50
N VAL A 103 21.00 6.95 -1.83
CA VAL A 103 21.09 7.05 -0.38
C VAL A 103 20.34 8.28 0.08
N PHE A 104 19.42 8.08 1.02
CA PHE A 104 18.56 9.11 1.58
C PHE A 104 18.76 9.21 3.09
N ILE A 105 18.67 10.44 3.59
CA ILE A 105 18.48 10.71 5.01
C ILE A 105 17.00 11.06 5.19
N ASN A 106 16.30 10.31 6.03
CA ASN A 106 14.91 10.55 6.32
C ASN A 106 14.81 11.32 7.64
N ILE A 107 14.09 12.43 7.66
CA ILE A 107 13.90 13.25 8.85
C ILE A 107 12.42 13.30 9.16
N ARG A 108 12.06 12.92 10.38
CA ARG A 108 10.71 13.13 10.92
C ARG A 108 10.73 14.27 11.92
N ASN A 109 9.85 15.25 11.71
CA ASN A 109 9.74 16.41 12.55
C ASN A 109 8.28 16.73 12.91
N THR A 110 8.09 17.33 14.09
CA THR A 110 6.83 17.93 14.51
C THR A 110 6.79 19.41 14.17
N LYS A 111 5.65 20.07 14.45
CA LYS A 111 5.51 21.52 14.40
C LYS A 111 6.44 22.32 15.33
N ASN A 112 7.11 21.65 16.28
CA ASN A 112 8.05 22.31 17.20
C ASN A 112 9.40 22.60 16.53
N TYR A 113 9.69 21.97 15.40
CA TYR A 113 10.84 22.33 14.58
C TYR A 113 10.57 23.71 13.95
N GLU A 114 11.42 24.69 14.21
CA GLU A 114 11.13 26.11 13.93
C GLU A 114 11.87 26.67 12.70
N PHE A 115 12.72 25.88 12.05
CA PHE A 115 13.60 26.35 10.98
C PHE A 115 13.04 26.03 9.59
N SER A 116 13.20 26.96 8.65
CA SER A 116 12.87 26.71 7.23
C SER A 116 13.90 25.81 6.53
N SER A 117 15.07 25.60 7.14
CA SER A 117 16.19 24.85 6.57
C SER A 117 16.84 23.93 7.60
N LEU A 118 17.27 22.75 7.15
CA LEU A 118 18.01 21.77 7.93
C LEU A 118 19.44 21.63 7.39
N PHE A 119 20.43 21.90 8.25
CA PHE A 119 21.83 21.65 7.95
C PHE A 119 22.27 20.36 8.62
N LEU A 120 22.88 19.46 7.85
CA LEU A 120 23.43 18.20 8.32
C LEU A 120 24.91 18.08 7.97
N ILE A 121 25.65 17.39 8.82
CA ILE A 121 26.98 16.85 8.51
C ILE A 121 26.83 15.34 8.44
N ALA A 122 27.02 14.79 7.25
CA ALA A 122 26.94 13.36 7.01
C ALA A 122 28.36 12.81 6.79
N LYS A 123 28.71 11.78 7.55
CA LYS A 123 29.99 11.09 7.45
C LYS A 123 29.75 9.64 7.05
N LEU A 124 30.40 9.22 5.98
CA LEU A 124 30.43 7.86 5.49
C LEU A 124 31.84 7.28 5.66
N GLU A 125 31.99 6.26 6.49
CA GLU A 125 33.20 5.45 6.62
C GLU A 125 33.04 4.17 5.77
N LEU A 126 33.95 3.98 4.82
CA LEU A 126 34.04 2.81 3.96
C LEU A 126 34.71 1.62 4.69
N PRO A 127 34.54 0.38 4.19
CA PRO A 127 35.21 -0.79 4.77
C PRO A 127 36.72 -0.67 4.92
N ASN A 128 37.40 0.00 3.98
CA ASN A 128 38.84 0.27 4.04
C ASN A 128 39.25 1.36 5.06
N GLY A 129 38.29 1.98 5.77
CA GLY A 129 38.52 3.04 6.75
C GLY A 129 38.58 4.46 6.17
N PHE A 130 38.47 4.61 4.85
CA PHE A 130 38.35 5.93 4.21
C PHE A 130 37.05 6.61 4.63
N LYS A 131 37.10 7.94 4.81
CA LYS A 131 35.99 8.74 5.33
C LYS A 131 35.64 9.84 4.36
N VAL A 132 34.37 9.87 3.96
CA VAL A 132 33.76 10.98 3.22
C VAL A 132 32.93 11.78 4.22
N ILE A 133 33.10 13.10 4.23
CA ILE A 133 32.34 14.01 5.10
C ILE A 133 31.72 15.07 4.19
N ASP A 134 30.40 15.16 4.21
CA ASP A 134 29.62 16.11 3.43
C ASP A 134 28.83 17.02 4.37
N THR A 135 28.70 18.29 3.99
CA THR A 135 27.75 19.23 4.61
C THR A 135 26.57 19.39 3.67
N LEU A 136 25.38 19.16 4.19
CA LEU A 136 24.13 19.11 3.43
C LEU A 136 23.19 20.18 3.95
N GLU A 137 22.49 20.84 3.05
CA GLU A 137 21.45 21.82 3.35
C GLU A 137 20.17 21.40 2.64
N TYR A 138 19.07 21.42 3.39
CA TYR A 138 17.75 21.08 2.86
C TYR A 138 16.74 22.15 3.24
N GLU A 139 15.92 22.54 2.28
CA GLU A 139 14.70 23.27 2.56
C GLU A 139 13.69 22.32 3.24
N MET A 140 13.13 22.78 4.35
CA MET A 140 12.11 22.08 5.12
C MET A 140 10.74 22.74 4.97
N THR A 141 10.69 23.98 4.46
CA THR A 141 9.47 24.71 4.12
C THR A 141 9.55 25.27 2.69
N ASP A 142 8.40 25.48 2.07
CA ASP A 142 8.31 26.29 0.84
C ASP A 142 8.52 27.78 1.12
N ALA A 143 8.55 28.59 0.05
CA ALA A 143 8.70 30.06 0.14
C ALA A 143 7.55 30.77 0.89
N SER A 144 6.41 30.10 1.09
CA SER A 144 5.27 30.62 1.87
C SER A 144 5.30 30.16 3.33
N GLY A 145 6.30 29.36 3.73
CA GLY A 145 6.46 28.80 5.07
C GLY A 145 5.67 27.51 5.32
N ASN A 146 5.09 26.88 4.29
CA ASN A 146 4.42 25.60 4.47
C ASN A 146 5.46 24.48 4.58
N TRP A 147 5.30 23.60 5.58
CA TRP A 147 6.18 22.44 5.76
C TRP A 147 6.17 21.51 4.54
N LEU A 148 7.36 21.23 4.03
CA LEU A 148 7.61 20.19 3.04
C LEU A 148 7.55 18.79 3.69
N GLY A 149 7.52 17.78 2.82
CA GLY A 149 7.42 16.38 3.24
C GLY A 149 5.98 15.89 3.36
N SER A 150 5.87 14.58 3.55
CA SER A 150 4.59 13.87 3.67
C SER A 150 4.29 13.53 5.13
N GLY A 151 3.03 13.54 5.54
CA GLY A 151 2.66 13.10 6.88
C GLY A 151 1.29 13.61 7.32
N PHE A 152 0.80 13.02 8.41
CA PHE A 152 -0.50 13.37 8.99
C PHE A 152 -0.32 14.42 10.09
N THR A 153 -1.24 15.39 10.11
CA THR A 153 -1.34 16.44 11.14
C THR A 153 0.00 17.18 11.34
N ASP A 154 0.55 17.09 12.55
CA ASP A 154 1.72 17.83 13.00
C ASP A 154 3.03 17.11 12.66
N LEU A 155 3.00 15.84 12.27
CA LEU A 155 4.18 15.04 11.94
C LEU A 155 4.46 15.11 10.43
N LYS A 156 5.68 15.51 10.08
CA LYS A 156 6.19 15.57 8.71
C LYS A 156 7.37 14.64 8.55
N GLU A 157 7.40 13.92 7.43
CA GLU A 157 8.49 13.06 7.02
C GLU A 157 9.08 13.59 5.71
N ASN A 158 10.36 13.91 5.76
CA ASN A 158 11.15 14.39 4.63
C ASN A 158 12.14 13.30 4.21
N LYS A 159 12.10 12.91 2.93
CA LYS A 159 13.06 12.00 2.31
C LYS A 159 14.10 12.83 1.55
N LEU A 160 15.27 12.99 2.14
CA LEU A 160 16.29 13.94 1.69
C LEU A 160 17.42 13.20 0.97
N PHE A 161 17.77 13.60 -0.25
CA PHE A 161 18.85 12.97 -1.01
C PHE A 161 20.21 13.25 -0.38
N TYR A 162 20.96 12.20 -0.02
CA TYR A 162 22.34 12.32 0.45
C TYR A 162 23.34 11.99 -0.66
N LYS A 163 23.21 10.83 -1.30
CA LYS A 163 24.04 10.46 -2.46
C LYS A 163 23.22 9.77 -3.53
N GLU A 164 23.44 10.16 -4.78
CA GLU A 164 22.76 9.61 -5.94
C GLU A 164 23.67 8.68 -6.72
N ASN A 165 23.10 7.61 -7.28
CA ASN A 165 23.79 6.70 -8.20
C ASN A 165 25.13 6.15 -7.67
N VAL A 166 25.18 5.82 -6.38
CA VAL A 166 26.39 5.31 -5.73
C VAL A 166 26.46 3.79 -5.84
N VAL A 167 27.63 3.31 -6.24
CA VAL A 167 28.01 1.90 -6.18
C VAL A 167 28.88 1.67 -4.95
N PHE A 168 28.47 0.76 -4.07
CA PHE A 168 29.22 0.38 -2.88
C PHE A 168 30.28 -0.68 -3.23
N SER A 169 31.34 -0.28 -3.92
CA SER A 169 32.30 -1.19 -4.57
C SER A 169 33.10 -2.10 -3.62
N GLU A 170 33.19 -1.76 -2.34
CA GLU A 170 33.93 -2.53 -1.34
C GLU A 170 33.02 -3.47 -0.56
N ILE A 171 33.45 -4.73 -0.39
CA ILE A 171 32.78 -5.69 0.48
C ILE A 171 33.14 -5.35 1.93
N GLY A 172 32.13 -5.15 2.77
CA GLY A 172 32.34 -5.00 4.20
C GLY A 172 31.26 -4.18 4.89
N THR A 173 31.65 -3.51 5.98
CA THR A 173 30.77 -2.69 6.78
C THR A 173 30.95 -1.22 6.43
N TYR A 174 29.86 -0.57 6.03
CA TYR A 174 29.80 0.87 5.85
C TYR A 174 29.18 1.48 7.11
N LYS A 175 29.76 2.57 7.61
CA LYS A 175 29.23 3.29 8.77
C LYS A 175 28.82 4.68 8.36
N PHE A 176 27.57 5.02 8.63
CA PHE A 176 27.05 6.36 8.44
C PHE A 176 26.91 7.01 9.79
N ASN A 177 27.39 8.24 9.92
CA ASN A 177 27.17 9.09 11.09
C ASN A 177 26.55 10.40 10.60
N ILE A 178 25.38 10.74 11.13
CA ILE A 178 24.61 11.92 10.74
C ILE A 178 24.52 12.83 11.95
N GLN A 179 24.94 14.07 11.80
CA GLN A 179 24.85 15.13 12.80
C GLN A 179 24.07 16.30 12.21
N HIS A 180 23.35 17.06 13.04
CA HIS A 180 22.82 18.35 12.60
C HIS A 180 23.82 19.48 12.88
N ALA A 181 23.81 20.48 12.01
CA ALA A 181 24.58 21.71 12.14
C ALA A 181 23.68 22.96 12.10
N THR A 182 22.35 22.78 12.14
CA THR A 182 21.38 23.89 12.21
C THR A 182 21.60 24.70 13.49
N ARG A 183 21.64 26.03 13.35
CA ARG A 183 21.80 26.97 14.46
C ARG A 183 20.75 28.07 14.37
N GLY A 184 20.16 28.42 15.50
CA GLY A 184 19.34 29.62 15.61
C GLY A 184 20.19 30.88 15.71
N ILE A 185 19.59 32.02 15.37
CA ILE A 185 20.26 33.34 15.45
C ILE A 185 20.79 33.67 16.85
N ASN A 186 20.14 33.13 17.88
CA ASN A 186 20.49 33.33 19.29
C ASN A 186 21.42 32.22 19.84
N ASP A 187 21.79 31.22 19.03
CA ASP A 187 22.66 30.11 19.44
C ASP A 187 24.01 30.15 18.72
N ILE A 188 24.78 31.19 19.02
CA ILE A 188 26.12 31.42 18.43
C ILE A 188 27.05 30.22 18.72
N GLN A 189 26.90 29.61 19.90
CA GLN A 189 27.74 28.51 20.35
C GLN A 189 27.26 27.11 19.89
N GLY A 190 26.07 27.00 19.29
CA GLY A 190 25.49 25.73 18.84
C GLY A 190 25.19 24.74 19.97
N LYS A 191 24.84 25.25 21.16
CA LYS A 191 24.66 24.42 22.37
C LYS A 191 23.20 24.01 22.60
N ASN A 192 22.26 24.69 21.95
CA ASN A 192 20.85 24.39 22.11
C ASN A 192 20.50 23.16 21.25
N PRO A 193 19.70 22.23 21.78
CA PRO A 193 19.21 21.13 20.96
C PRO A 193 18.29 21.66 19.86
N LEU A 194 18.33 20.98 18.72
CA LEU A 194 17.35 21.12 17.65
C LEU A 194 16.04 20.46 18.09
N GLU A 195 15.06 21.30 18.42
CA GLU A 195 13.74 20.89 18.87
C GLU A 195 12.89 20.30 17.73
N GLY A 196 11.99 19.40 18.09
CA GLY A 196 10.93 18.90 17.21
C GLY A 196 11.36 17.82 16.23
N ILE A 197 12.61 17.34 16.25
CA ILE A 197 13.02 16.16 15.47
C ILE A 197 12.64 14.91 16.24
N THR A 198 11.78 14.04 15.67
CA THR A 198 11.35 12.80 16.33
C THR A 198 12.22 11.62 15.96
N ASP A 199 12.62 11.53 14.69
CA ASP A 199 13.39 10.40 14.18
C ASP A 199 14.34 10.85 13.06
N VAL A 200 15.50 10.22 13.02
CA VAL A 200 16.46 10.31 11.93
C VAL A 200 16.60 8.91 11.34
N GLY A 201 16.47 8.80 10.03
CA GLY A 201 16.58 7.55 9.31
C GLY A 201 17.61 7.58 8.20
N LEU A 202 18.12 6.40 7.87
CA LEU A 202 18.94 6.15 6.70
C LEU A 202 18.22 5.15 5.82
N ARG A 203 18.04 5.50 4.55
CA ARG A 203 17.45 4.62 3.54
C ARG A 203 18.35 4.48 2.32
N ILE A 204 18.51 3.26 1.84
CA ILE A 204 19.25 2.95 0.61
C ILE A 204 18.31 2.20 -0.33
N GLU A 205 18.17 2.68 -1.56
CA GLU A 205 17.30 2.09 -2.58
C GLU A 205 18.09 1.78 -3.85
N LYS A 206 17.92 0.57 -4.41
CA LYS A 206 18.45 0.23 -5.73
C LYS A 206 17.80 1.09 -6.80
N ILE A 207 18.61 1.57 -7.73
CA ILE A 207 18.10 2.25 -8.93
C ILE A 207 17.49 1.19 -9.85
N LYS A 208 16.20 1.34 -10.17
CA LYS A 208 15.56 0.57 -11.23
C LYS A 208 16.17 1.02 -12.56
N LYS A 209 16.84 0.10 -13.24
CA LYS A 209 17.17 0.23 -14.66
C LYS A 209 15.93 0.01 -15.51
#